data_AF-A0AA39KG14-F1
#
_entry.id   AF-A0AA39KG14-F1
#
_cell.length_a   1.000
_cell.length_b   1.000
_cell.length_c   1.000
_cell.angle_alpha   90.00
_cell.angle_beta   90.00
_cell.angle_gamma   90.00
#
_symmetry.space_group_name_H-M   'P 1'
#
loop_
_entity.id
_entity.type
_entity.pdbx_description
1 polymer ?
#
loop_
_entity_poly.entity_id
_entity_poly.type
_entity_poly.pdbx_seq_one_letter_code
_entity_poly.pdbx_strand_id
1 'polypeptide(L)'
;MSLILIALIISLIFYRTYLYVFGKPSNSPPSIWRLPVWGSYWILLWGDYKFPHNTIQYYMKKYKSKIIGCWLGSAYTVILNDYDSVKEVLSRKEFDGRLHEAYPVKARAFGKKLG
;
A
#
# COMPACT_ATOMS: atom_id res chain seq x y z
N MET A 1 -20.87 27.34 -19.47
CA MET A 1 -19.53 26.94 -18.98
C MET A 1 -18.58 26.96 -20.16
N SER A 2 -17.54 27.80 -20.16
CA SER A 2 -16.58 27.87 -21.28
C SER A 2 -15.89 26.51 -21.45
N LEU A 3 -15.79 26.00 -22.69
CA LEU A 3 -15.14 24.71 -23.01
C LEU A 3 -13.72 24.62 -22.44
N ILE A 4 -13.03 25.76 -22.39
CA ILE A 4 -11.68 25.89 -21.82
C ILE A 4 -11.69 25.56 -20.31
N LEU A 5 -12.68 26.05 -19.58
CA LEU A 5 -12.81 25.81 -18.14
C LEU A 5 -13.06 24.32 -17.85
N ILE A 6 -13.91 23.69 -18.67
CA ILE A 6 -14.22 22.25 -18.56
C ILE A 6 -12.96 21.42 -18.79
N ALA A 7 -12.20 21.72 -19.86
CA ALA A 7 -10.95 21.02 -20.16
C ALA A 7 -9.91 21.16 -19.02
N LEU A 8 -9.80 22.34 -18.43
CA LEU A 8 -8.87 22.61 -17.34
C LEU A 8 -9.26 21.83 -16.06
N ILE A 9 -10.55 21.79 -15.71
CA ILE A 9 -11.06 20.98 -14.60
C ILE A 9 -10.77 19.49 -14.82
N ILE A 10 -11.03 18.97 -16.03
CA ILE A 10 -10.76 17.58 -16.38
C ILE A 10 -9.27 17.27 -16.22
N SER A 11 -8.39 18.13 -16.74
CA SER A 11 -6.94 17.99 -16.60
C SER A 11 -6.49 17.95 -15.13
N LEU A 12 -7.03 18.83 -14.28
CA LEU A 12 -6.74 18.84 -12.85
C LEU A 12 -7.22 17.57 -12.15
N ILE A 13 -8.40 17.06 -12.50
CA ILE A 13 -8.92 15.80 -11.95
C ILE A 13 -7.99 14.65 -12.34
N PHE A 14 -7.60 14.55 -13.62
CA PHE A 14 -6.66 13.53 -14.08
C PHE A 14 -5.29 13.63 -13.39
N TYR A 15 -4.78 14.84 -13.20
CA TYR A 15 -3.53 15.05 -12.49
C TYR A 15 -3.62 14.60 -11.02
N ARG A 16 -4.71 14.96 -10.32
CA ARG A 16 -4.91 14.53 -8.93
C ARG A 16 -5.10 13.03 -8.81
N THR A 17 -5.85 12.39 -9.72
CA THR A 17 -6.02 10.94 -9.71
C THR A 17 -4.71 10.22 -10.04
N TYR A 18 -3.91 10.74 -10.98
CA TYR A 18 -2.57 10.22 -11.27
C TYR A 18 -1.67 10.26 -10.03
N LEU A 19 -1.56 11.43 -9.38
CA LEU A 19 -0.79 11.58 -8.14
C LEU A 19 -1.32 10.67 -7.03
N TYR A 20 -2.63 10.49 -6.94
CA TYR A 20 -3.21 9.57 -5.98
C TYR A 20 -2.81 8.13 -6.30
N VAL A 21 -3.03 7.65 -7.52
CA VAL A 21 -2.82 6.24 -7.93
C VAL A 21 -1.35 5.81 -7.81
N PHE A 22 -0.41 6.69 -8.16
CA PHE A 22 1.02 6.40 -8.16
C PHE A 22 1.77 6.99 -6.96
N GLY A 23 1.08 7.72 -6.09
CA GLY A 23 1.65 8.32 -4.89
C GLY A 23 2.14 7.26 -3.91
N LYS A 24 3.39 7.39 -3.47
CA LYS A 24 4.01 6.56 -2.44
C LYS A 24 4.90 7.42 -1.52
N PRO A 25 5.17 7.00 -0.27
CA PRO A 25 6.06 7.72 0.62
C PRO A 25 7.48 7.86 0.05
N SER A 26 8.26 8.83 0.53
CA SER A 26 9.67 8.98 0.17
C SER A 26 10.48 7.74 0.56
N ASN A 27 11.54 7.43 -0.19
CA ASN A 27 12.41 6.25 0.03
C ASN A 27 11.68 4.90 0.05
N SER A 28 10.51 4.84 -0.58
CA SER A 28 9.71 3.61 -0.65
C SER A 28 10.10 2.69 -1.80
N PRO A 29 10.00 1.37 -1.61
CA PRO A 29 10.29 0.39 -2.66
C PRO A 29 9.39 0.56 -3.90
N PRO A 30 9.68 -0.16 -5.00
CA PRO A 30 8.74 -0.28 -6.12
C PRO A 30 7.36 -0.67 -5.61
N SER A 31 6.33 0.10 -5.96
CA SER A 31 4.98 -0.08 -5.41
C SER A 31 4.02 -0.51 -6.48
N ILE A 32 3.11 -1.42 -6.11
CA ILE A 32 1.90 -1.65 -6.88
C ILE A 32 1.08 -0.36 -6.83
N TRP A 33 0.54 0.05 -7.98
CA TRP A 33 -0.40 1.17 -8.08
C TRP A 33 -1.63 0.92 -7.18
N ARG A 34 -2.36 1.98 -6.83
CA ARG A 34 -3.52 1.88 -5.94
C ARG A 34 -4.80 2.38 -6.57
N LEU A 35 -5.92 1.77 -6.18
CA LEU A 35 -7.26 2.25 -6.47
C LEU A 35 -7.80 3.09 -5.30
N PRO A 36 -8.78 3.98 -5.54
CA PRO A 36 -9.46 4.69 -4.45
C PRO A 36 -10.07 3.72 -3.43
N VAL A 37 -10.14 4.15 -2.17
CA VAL A 37 -10.73 3.45 -1.02
C VAL A 37 -9.98 2.20 -0.54
N TRP A 38 -9.78 1.17 -1.39
CA TRP A 38 -9.19 -0.11 -0.96
C TRP A 38 -7.69 -0.24 -1.23
N GLY A 39 -7.09 0.76 -1.88
CA GLY A 39 -5.70 0.74 -2.24
C GLY A 39 -5.41 -0.28 -3.35
N SER A 40 -4.32 -1.01 -3.21
CA SER A 40 -3.87 -2.08 -4.11
C SER A 40 -4.57 -3.42 -3.85
N TYR A 41 -5.41 -3.55 -2.82
CA TYR A 41 -6.05 -4.82 -2.46
C TYR A 41 -6.85 -5.45 -3.61
N TRP A 42 -7.63 -4.64 -4.32
CA TRP A 42 -8.35 -5.07 -5.53
C TRP A 42 -7.42 -5.61 -6.61
N ILE A 43 -6.23 -5.02 -6.78
CA ILE A 43 -5.26 -5.47 -7.78
C ILE A 43 -4.70 -6.85 -7.39
N LEU A 44 -4.50 -7.08 -6.09
CA LEU A 44 -4.07 -8.40 -5.59
C LEU A 44 -5.13 -9.46 -5.87
N LEU A 45 -6.40 -9.16 -5.58
CA LEU A 45 -7.54 -10.05 -5.82
C LEU A 45 -7.80 -10.31 -7.31
N TRP A 46 -7.57 -9.32 -8.16
CA TRP A 46 -7.78 -9.45 -9.60
C TRP A 46 -6.73 -10.36 -10.26
N GLY A 47 -5.49 -10.36 -9.75
CA GLY A 47 -4.45 -11.26 -10.24
C GLY A 47 -4.71 -12.72 -9.85
N ASP A 48 -5.07 -12.96 -8.59
CA ASP A 48 -5.44 -14.29 -8.09
C ASP A 48 -6.31 -14.11 -6.84
N TYR A 49 -7.60 -14.35 -7.01
CA TYR A 49 -8.59 -14.17 -5.95
C TYR A 49 -8.41 -15.16 -4.81
N LYS A 50 -8.04 -16.42 -5.13
CA LYS A 50 -7.91 -17.48 -4.14
C LYS A 50 -6.58 -17.40 -3.40
N PHE A 51 -5.53 -16.98 -4.10
CA PHE A 51 -4.17 -16.92 -3.58
C PHE A 51 -3.51 -15.57 -3.92
N PRO A 52 -3.87 -14.46 -3.22
CA PRO A 52 -3.35 -13.12 -3.52
C PRO A 52 -1.81 -12.99 -3.45
N HIS A 53 -1.15 -13.90 -2.74
CA HIS A 53 0.31 -13.98 -2.67
C HIS A 53 0.96 -14.36 -4.01
N ASN A 54 0.24 -15.05 -4.90
CA ASN A 54 0.70 -15.32 -6.27
C ASN A 54 0.79 -14.02 -7.08
N THR A 55 -0.17 -13.11 -6.90
CA THR A 55 -0.13 -11.78 -7.51
C THR A 55 1.07 -10.99 -6.99
N ILE A 56 1.37 -11.06 -5.69
CA ILE A 56 2.56 -10.45 -5.09
C ILE A 56 3.82 -11.03 -5.76
N GLN A 57 3.96 -12.35 -5.84
CA GLN A 57 5.08 -13.01 -6.50
C GLN A 57 5.26 -12.55 -7.95
N TYR A 58 4.16 -12.42 -8.71
CA TYR A 58 4.17 -11.88 -10.06
C TYR A 58 4.77 -10.46 -10.12
N TYR A 59 4.29 -9.54 -9.26
CA TYR A 59 4.78 -8.16 -9.25
C TYR A 59 6.25 -8.06 -8.82
N MET A 60 6.70 -8.93 -7.91
CA MET A 60 8.10 -8.97 -7.49
C MET A 60 9.04 -9.38 -8.62
N LYS A 61 8.66 -10.41 -9.38
CA LYS A 61 9.38 -10.81 -10.60
C LYS A 61 9.36 -9.69 -11.65
N LYS A 62 8.19 -9.05 -11.84
CA LYS A 62 8.01 -7.94 -12.78
C LYS A 62 8.88 -6.72 -12.44
N TYR A 63 8.96 -6.35 -11.17
CA TYR A 63 9.75 -5.21 -10.69
C TYR A 63 11.22 -5.56 -10.41
N LYS A 64 11.61 -6.83 -10.56
CA LYS A 64 12.96 -7.33 -10.25
C LYS A 64 13.43 -6.91 -8.84
N SER A 65 12.51 -6.98 -7.88
CA SER A 65 12.77 -6.56 -6.50
C SER A 65 12.35 -7.64 -5.51
N LYS A 66 13.15 -7.81 -4.45
CA LYS A 66 12.85 -8.67 -3.31
C LYS A 66 11.91 -8.02 -2.29
N ILE A 67 11.69 -6.71 -2.42
CA ILE A 67 10.84 -5.90 -1.56
C ILE A 67 9.92 -5.06 -2.43
N ILE A 68 8.62 -5.10 -2.17
CA ILE A 68 7.65 -4.26 -2.87
C ILE A 68 6.76 -3.52 -1.89
N GLY A 69 6.24 -2.38 -2.32
CA GLY A 69 5.22 -1.64 -1.60
C GLY A 69 3.83 -1.86 -2.18
N CYS A 70 2.81 -1.68 -1.35
CA CYS A 70 1.44 -1.52 -1.82
C CYS A 70 0.62 -0.73 -0.80
N TRP A 71 -0.51 -0.19 -1.22
CA TRP A 71 -1.46 0.39 -0.28
C TRP A 71 -2.51 -0.66 0.08
N LEU A 72 -2.74 -0.92 1.37
CA LEU A 72 -3.87 -1.73 1.84
C LEU A 72 -4.86 -0.77 2.52
N GLY A 73 -5.88 -0.35 1.76
CA GLY A 73 -6.72 0.78 2.15
C GLY A 73 -5.91 2.06 2.32
N SER A 74 -5.96 2.65 3.50
CA SER A 74 -5.20 3.87 3.87
C SER A 74 -3.80 3.59 4.43
N ALA A 75 -3.40 2.33 4.58
CA ALA A 75 -2.09 1.96 5.13
C ALA A 75 -1.10 1.63 4.02
N TYR A 76 0.04 2.32 3.99
CA TYR A 76 1.15 1.92 3.13
C TYR A 76 1.85 0.71 3.74
N THR A 77 1.94 -0.38 2.98
CA THR A 77 2.46 -1.67 3.44
C THR A 77 3.66 -2.06 2.59
N VAL A 78 4.72 -2.51 3.25
CA VAL A 78 5.92 -3.07 2.60
C VAL A 78 5.87 -4.58 2.74
N ILE A 79 6.04 -5.29 1.62
CA ILE A 79 6.00 -6.74 1.54
C ILE A 79 7.39 -7.26 1.20
N LEU A 80 7.84 -8.23 1.99
CA LEU A 80 9.11 -8.94 1.87
C LEU A 80 8.81 -10.38 1.41
N ASN A 81 9.60 -10.91 0.48
CA ASN A 81 9.42 -12.30 -0.01
C ASN A 81 10.74 -13.05 -0.18
N ASP A 82 11.82 -12.54 0.39
CA ASP A 82 13.09 -13.23 0.48
C ASP A 82 13.38 -13.62 1.92
N TYR A 83 14.07 -14.75 2.09
CA TYR A 83 14.36 -15.33 3.39
C TYR A 83 15.15 -14.37 4.30
N ASP A 84 16.19 -13.73 3.75
CA ASP A 84 17.09 -12.88 4.53
C ASP A 84 16.36 -11.67 5.10
N SER A 85 15.58 -10.96 4.27
CA SER A 85 14.82 -9.78 4.71
C SER A 85 13.71 -10.16 5.70
N VAL A 86 13.01 -11.28 5.49
CA VAL A 86 11.97 -11.76 6.43
C VAL A 86 12.60 -12.11 7.78
N LYS A 87 13.73 -12.82 7.78
CA LYS A 87 14.47 -13.16 9.00
C LYS A 87 14.96 -11.90 9.73
N GLU A 88 15.49 -10.93 9.01
CA GLU A 88 15.94 -9.66 9.58
C GLU A 88 14.78 -8.93 10.29
N VAL A 89 13.66 -8.76 9.59
CA VAL A 89 12.49 -8.05 10.15
C VAL A 89 11.90 -8.78 11.35
N LEU A 90 11.78 -10.10 11.30
CA LEU A 90 11.25 -10.89 12.42
C LEU A 90 12.21 -10.99 13.63
N SER A 91 13.51 -10.72 13.44
CA SER A 91 14.50 -10.80 14.52
C SER A 91 14.73 -9.48 15.26
N ARG A 92 14.37 -8.34 14.66
CA ARG A 92 14.60 -7.01 15.26
C ARG A 92 13.35 -6.52 16.00
N LYS A 93 13.55 -6.09 17.25
CA LYS A 93 12.50 -5.50 18.09
C LYS A 93 11.88 -4.22 17.51
N GLU A 94 12.60 -3.52 16.64
CA GLU A 94 12.11 -2.30 15.97
C GLU A 94 10.89 -2.57 15.08
N PHE A 95 10.80 -3.77 14.52
CA PHE A 95 9.67 -4.22 13.71
C PHE A 95 8.66 -5.06 14.50
N ASP A 96 8.89 -5.26 15.79
CA ASP A 96 7.93 -5.86 16.72
C ASP A 96 6.85 -4.82 17.09
N GLY A 97 6.16 -4.36 16.05
CA GLY A 97 5.13 -3.33 16.12
C GLY A 97 3.76 -3.98 16.25
N ARG A 98 3.22 -4.01 17.46
CA ARG A 98 1.78 -4.19 17.65
C ARG A 98 1.06 -2.96 17.08
N LEU A 99 -0.09 -3.20 16.45
CA LEU A 99 -0.92 -2.19 15.79
C LEU A 99 -1.65 -1.29 16.82
N HIS A 100 -0.92 -0.68 17.75
CA HIS A 100 -1.50 0.14 18.82
C HIS A 100 -2.18 1.40 18.30
N GLU A 101 -1.74 1.90 17.14
CA GLU A 101 -2.25 3.13 16.56
C GLU A 101 -3.52 2.93 15.71
N ALA A 102 -3.87 1.67 15.37
CA ALA A 102 -5.09 1.41 14.62
C ALA A 102 -6.33 1.79 15.44
N TYR A 103 -7.25 2.51 14.79
CA TYR A 103 -8.54 2.89 15.36
C TYR A 103 -9.24 1.76 16.15
N PRO A 104 -9.43 0.53 15.60
CA PRO A 104 -10.08 -0.54 16.37
C PRO A 104 -9.31 -0.98 17.61
N VAL A 105 -7.98 -0.86 17.62
CA VAL A 105 -7.15 -1.23 18.78
C VAL A 105 -7.22 -0.14 19.85
N LYS A 106 -7.13 1.14 19.46
CA LYS A 106 -7.34 2.27 20.37
C LYS A 106 -8.74 2.31 20.94
N ALA A 107 -9.77 2.03 20.14
CA ALA A 107 -11.16 2.01 20.59
C ALA A 107 -11.36 0.97 21.70
N ARG A 108 -10.75 -0.21 21.57
CA ARG A 108 -10.75 -1.26 22.61
C ARG A 108 -9.95 -0.89 23.84
N ALA A 109 -8.87 -0.13 23.66
CA ALA A 109 -8.00 0.33 24.73
C ALA A 109 -8.47 1.66 25.36
N PHE A 110 -9.69 2.12 25.08
CA PHE A 110 -10.24 3.40 25.56
C PHE A 110 -9.31 4.58 25.28
N GLY A 111 -8.73 4.61 24.07
CA GLY A 111 -7.78 5.64 23.64
C GLY A 111 -6.37 5.51 24.22
N LYS A 112 -6.12 4.52 25.09
CA LYS A 112 -4.80 4.28 25.68
C LYS A 112 -3.93 3.39 24.77
N LYS A 113 -2.62 3.57 24.87
CA LYS A 113 -1.64 2.66 24.25
C LYS A 113 -1.34 1.53 25.24
N LEU A 114 -1.99 0.39 25.07
CA LEU A 114 -1.76 -0.81 25.88
C LEU A 114 -0.75 -1.71 25.16
N GLY A 115 0.32 -2.10 25.86
CA GLY A 115 1.50 -2.83 25.34
C GLY A 115 1.24 -4.25 24.90
#